data_AF-A0AAN8PPG1-F1
#
_entry.id   AF-A0AAN8PPG1-F1
#
_cell.length_a   1.000
_cell.length_b   1.000
_cell.length_c   1.000
_cell.angle_alpha   90.00
_cell.angle_beta   90.00
_cell.angle_gamma   90.00
#
_symmetry.space_group_name_H-M   'P 1'
#
loop_
_entity.id
_entity.type
_entity.pdbx_description
1 polymer ?
#
loop_
_entity_poly.entity_id
_entity_poly.type
_entity_poly.pdbx_seq_one_letter_code
_entity_poly.pdbx_strand_id
1 'polypeptide(L)'
;MKTLQLVILACVGISAKATITGDATCDNIMEFYADGVLFSNINDNDWTKSSPITISDNTQVIAVKCVDTGVVGGIKLALSNGIKTDTTWKCSATYEDNWETPEFNDGSWPNAILPTFDWGPNPAALNGNADWIWTTGFQGQDTTVFCRKVIKSDCDCCKSIHKKLNHLIALNSRPKKRTGKRSKPGKTW
;
A
#
# COMPACT_ATOMS: atom_id res chain seq x y z
N MET A 1 47.27 1.50 -31.82
CA MET A 1 46.19 2.50 -31.87
C MET A 1 44.90 1.86 -31.40
N LYS A 2 44.45 2.25 -30.21
CA LYS A 2 43.15 1.91 -29.61
C LYS A 2 42.07 2.65 -30.42
N THR A 3 40.89 2.10 -30.67
CA THR A 3 39.73 2.23 -29.77
C THR A 3 38.63 1.27 -30.24
N LEU A 4 38.27 0.29 -29.41
CA LEU A 4 37.07 -0.53 -29.58
C LEU A 4 35.99 0.12 -28.71
N GLN A 5 34.99 0.73 -29.34
CA GLN A 5 33.88 1.38 -28.65
C GLN A 5 33.02 0.31 -27.99
N LEU A 6 33.10 0.21 -26.66
CA LEU A 6 32.24 -0.65 -25.86
C LEU A 6 30.87 0.01 -25.77
N VAL A 7 29.90 -0.46 -26.56
CA VAL A 7 28.50 -0.07 -26.41
C VAL A 7 27.99 -0.72 -25.12
N ILE A 8 28.04 0.02 -24.01
CA ILE A 8 27.33 -0.34 -22.78
C ILE A 8 25.85 -0.08 -23.08
N LEU A 9 25.17 -1.11 -23.58
CA LEU A 9 23.71 -1.15 -23.57
C LEU A 9 23.30 -1.31 -22.11
N ALA A 10 23.11 -0.18 -21.42
CA ALA A 10 22.44 -0.19 -20.14
C ALA A 10 21.02 -0.69 -20.39
N CYS A 11 20.77 -1.96 -20.07
CA CYS A 11 19.42 -2.45 -19.86
C CYS A 11 18.88 -1.71 -18.63
N VAL A 12 18.42 -0.48 -18.82
CA VAL A 12 17.46 0.13 -17.91
C VAL A 12 16.18 -0.65 -18.14
N GLY A 13 16.08 -1.81 -17.49
CA GLY A 13 14.82 -2.50 -17.34
C GLY A 13 13.94 -1.55 -16.56
N ILE A 14 13.09 -0.82 -17.27
CA ILE A 14 11.96 -0.12 -16.66
C ILE A 14 11.06 -1.24 -16.16
N SER A 15 11.31 -1.73 -14.95
CA SER A 15 10.30 -2.48 -14.22
C SER A 15 9.16 -1.49 -14.03
N ALA A 16 8.02 -1.74 -14.66
CA ALA A 16 6.81 -1.02 -14.30
C ALA A 16 6.70 -1.08 -12.77
N LYS A 17 6.61 0.08 -12.12
CA LYS A 17 6.36 0.11 -10.67
C LYS A 17 5.03 -0.58 -10.47
N ALA A 18 5.01 -1.66 -9.70
CA ALA A 18 3.75 -2.29 -9.36
C ALA A 18 2.94 -1.33 -8.48
N THR A 19 1.64 -1.30 -8.72
CA THR A 19 0.71 -0.40 -8.05
C THR A 19 -0.34 -1.21 -7.32
N ILE A 20 -0.81 -0.64 -6.22
CA ILE A 20 -2.01 -1.10 -5.51
C ILE A 20 -3.10 -0.08 -5.86
N THR A 21 -4.26 -0.58 -6.23
CA THR A 21 -5.43 0.24 -6.62
C THR A 21 -6.57 -0.04 -5.68
N GLY A 22 -7.55 0.85 -5.60
CA GLY A 22 -8.74 0.60 -4.78
C GLY A 22 -9.65 1.81 -4.71
N ASP A 23 -10.52 1.80 -3.72
CA ASP A 23 -11.54 2.81 -3.51
C ASP A 23 -11.59 3.19 -2.04
N ALA A 24 -11.85 4.48 -1.78
CA ALA A 24 -11.97 5.01 -0.42
C ALA A 24 -13.08 6.06 -0.35
N THR A 25 -13.72 6.18 0.81
CA THR A 25 -14.67 7.24 1.11
C THR A 25 -14.67 7.55 2.60
N CYS A 26 -15.24 8.69 2.97
CA CYS A 26 -15.55 9.01 4.36
C CYS A 26 -16.80 9.90 4.46
N ASP A 27 -17.49 9.83 5.59
CA ASP A 27 -18.62 10.69 5.94
C ASP A 27 -18.07 11.84 6.82
N ASN A 28 -17.71 13.03 6.29
CA ASN A 28 -17.98 13.58 4.95
C ASN A 28 -16.76 14.00 4.12
N ILE A 29 -15.73 14.58 4.73
CA ILE A 29 -14.59 15.18 4.01
C ILE A 29 -13.34 14.35 4.30
N MET A 30 -12.71 13.83 3.25
CA MET A 30 -11.58 12.93 3.38
C MET A 30 -10.28 13.58 2.90
N GLU A 31 -9.21 13.35 3.65
CA GLU A 31 -7.83 13.48 3.19
C GLU A 31 -7.18 12.09 3.31
N PHE A 32 -6.54 11.62 2.24
CA PHE A 32 -5.93 10.31 2.14
C PHE A 32 -4.43 10.47 1.91
N TYR A 33 -3.64 9.68 2.60
CA TYR A 33 -2.20 9.74 2.57
C TYR A 33 -1.62 8.36 2.27
N ALA A 34 -0.55 8.34 1.49
CA ALA A 34 0.33 7.18 1.34
C ALA A 34 1.74 7.61 1.71
N ASP A 35 2.31 6.99 2.76
CA ASP A 35 3.62 7.36 3.33
C ASP A 35 3.77 8.88 3.55
N GLY A 36 2.71 9.51 4.09
CA GLY A 36 2.63 10.96 4.32
C GLY A 36 2.41 11.86 3.12
N VAL A 37 2.31 11.30 1.90
CA VAL A 37 1.97 12.08 0.70
C VAL A 37 0.46 12.20 0.55
N LEU A 38 -0.05 13.43 0.59
CA LEU A 38 -1.47 13.74 0.42
C LEU A 38 -1.96 13.47 -1.02
N PHE A 39 -3.13 12.83 -1.11
CA PHE A 39 -3.92 12.69 -2.33
C PHE A 39 -4.98 13.80 -2.37
N SER A 40 -4.86 14.71 -3.33
CA SER A 40 -5.79 15.82 -3.51
C SER A 40 -7.08 15.40 -4.22
N ASN A 41 -8.18 16.15 -4.01
CA ASN A 41 -9.46 16.01 -4.72
C ASN A 41 -10.09 14.63 -4.55
N ILE A 42 -10.16 14.18 -3.30
CA ILE A 42 -10.81 12.93 -2.94
C ILE A 42 -12.08 13.24 -2.15
N ASN A 43 -13.06 12.37 -2.30
CA ASN A 43 -14.32 12.30 -1.59
C ASN A 43 -15.35 13.42 -1.83
N ASP A 44 -15.08 14.50 -2.58
CA ASP A 44 -16.04 15.52 -3.04
C ASP A 44 -17.19 15.93 -2.07
N ASN A 45 -16.97 15.79 -0.75
CA ASN A 45 -17.98 15.90 0.30
C ASN A 45 -19.24 15.01 0.09
N ASP A 46 -19.09 13.82 -0.52
CA ASP A 46 -20.19 12.90 -0.84
C ASP A 46 -19.79 11.44 -0.51
N TRP A 47 -20.12 11.02 0.71
CA TRP A 47 -19.85 9.67 1.22
C TRP A 47 -20.57 8.55 0.45
N THR A 48 -21.58 8.90 -0.36
CA THR A 48 -22.28 7.92 -1.20
C THR A 48 -21.46 7.49 -2.41
N LYS A 49 -20.33 8.17 -2.68
CA LYS A 49 -19.37 7.87 -3.73
C LYS A 49 -18.00 7.53 -3.13
N SER A 50 -17.28 6.65 -3.81
CA SER A 50 -15.86 6.41 -3.53
C SER A 50 -14.99 7.23 -4.46
N SER A 51 -13.76 7.50 -4.00
CA SER A 51 -12.67 8.00 -4.82
C SER A 51 -11.67 6.90 -5.12
N PRO A 52 -11.19 6.80 -6.38
CA PRO A 52 -10.20 5.81 -6.74
C PRO A 52 -8.84 6.16 -6.12
N ILE A 53 -8.16 5.16 -5.58
CA ILE A 53 -6.83 5.24 -5.00
C ILE A 53 -5.85 4.45 -5.86
N THR A 54 -4.67 5.02 -6.11
CA THR A 54 -3.56 4.32 -6.76
C THR A 54 -2.26 4.69 -6.05
N ILE A 55 -1.65 3.71 -5.38
CA ILE A 55 -0.41 3.87 -4.60
C ILE A 55 0.66 2.89 -5.11
N SER A 56 1.92 3.12 -4.72
CA SER A 56 2.99 2.15 -5.01
C SER A 56 2.83 0.89 -4.18
N ASP A 57 3.22 -0.26 -4.71
CA ASP A 57 3.37 -1.52 -3.95
C ASP A 57 4.49 -1.49 -2.87
N ASN A 58 5.26 -0.41 -2.82
CA ASN A 58 6.24 -0.14 -1.77
C ASN A 58 5.71 0.74 -0.64
N THR A 59 4.45 1.18 -0.74
CA THR A 59 3.80 1.95 0.34
C THR A 59 3.81 1.15 1.63
N GLN A 60 4.20 1.79 2.73
CA GLN A 60 4.32 1.19 4.05
C GLN A 60 3.10 1.48 4.92
N VAL A 61 2.61 2.71 4.85
CA VAL A 61 1.46 3.19 5.62
C VAL A 61 0.48 3.90 4.70
N ILE A 62 -0.80 3.63 4.93
CA ILE A 62 -1.90 4.46 4.43
C ILE A 62 -2.59 5.13 5.62
N ALA A 63 -3.04 6.36 5.40
CA ALA A 63 -3.65 7.18 6.43
C ALA A 63 -4.86 7.93 5.86
N VAL A 64 -5.87 8.13 6.70
CA VAL A 64 -7.12 8.81 6.37
C VAL A 64 -7.43 9.79 7.49
N LYS A 65 -7.52 11.06 7.16
CA LYS A 65 -8.20 12.04 8.00
C LYS A 65 -9.61 12.19 7.47
N CYS A 66 -10.59 12.05 8.33
CA CYS A 66 -11.99 12.25 8.01
C CYS A 66 -12.57 13.33 8.90
N VAL A 67 -13.33 14.25 8.31
CA VAL A 67 -14.11 15.26 9.01
C VAL A 67 -15.59 14.94 8.80
N ASP A 68 -16.28 14.60 9.89
CA ASP A 68 -17.73 14.51 9.94
C ASP A 68 -18.31 15.91 10.12
N THR A 69 -19.18 16.31 9.20
CA THR A 69 -19.90 17.60 9.24
C THR A 69 -21.38 17.42 9.57
N GLY A 70 -21.81 16.18 9.80
CA GLY A 70 -23.17 15.77 10.10
C GLY A 70 -23.32 15.24 11.52
N VAL A 71 -23.87 14.03 11.61
CA VAL A 71 -24.25 13.37 12.88
C VAL A 71 -23.45 12.09 13.10
N VAL A 72 -23.00 11.45 12.03
CA VAL A 72 -22.39 10.12 12.07
C VAL A 72 -21.15 10.10 11.20
N GLY A 73 -20.00 9.81 11.82
CA GLY A 73 -18.73 9.65 11.13
C GLY A 73 -18.48 8.20 10.69
N GLY A 74 -17.87 8.05 9.52
CA GLY A 74 -17.43 6.75 9.00
C GLY A 74 -16.29 6.87 7.98
N ILE A 75 -15.37 5.92 7.99
CA ILE A 75 -14.37 5.71 6.94
C ILE A 75 -14.56 4.32 6.35
N LYS A 76 -14.46 4.19 5.02
CA LYS A 76 -14.53 2.90 4.33
C LYS A 76 -13.56 2.85 3.17
N LEU A 77 -12.76 1.78 3.09
CA LEU A 77 -11.75 1.63 2.04
C LEU A 77 -11.43 0.16 1.78
N ALA A 78 -11.18 -0.16 0.50
CA ALA A 78 -10.67 -1.46 0.07
C ALA A 78 -9.62 -1.29 -1.03
N LEU A 79 -8.54 -2.07 -0.95
CA LEU A 79 -7.42 -2.08 -1.89
C LEU A 79 -7.24 -3.46 -2.54
N SER A 80 -6.64 -3.47 -3.72
CA SER A 80 -6.45 -4.66 -4.56
C SER A 80 -5.47 -5.69 -3.99
N ASN A 81 -4.68 -5.30 -2.99
CA ASN A 81 -3.81 -6.20 -2.23
C ASN A 81 -4.50 -6.85 -1.01
N GLY A 82 -5.83 -6.68 -0.86
CA GLY A 82 -6.63 -7.26 0.20
C GLY A 82 -6.68 -6.45 1.49
N ILE A 83 -6.00 -5.31 1.55
CA ILE A 83 -6.17 -4.36 2.66
C ILE A 83 -7.56 -3.74 2.55
N LYS A 84 -8.29 -3.74 3.67
CA LYS A 84 -9.61 -3.14 3.80
C LYS A 84 -9.78 -2.52 5.18
N THR A 85 -10.73 -1.61 5.33
CA THR A 85 -11.11 -1.07 6.64
C THR A 85 -11.78 -2.15 7.47
N ASP A 86 -11.27 -2.32 8.69
CA ASP A 86 -11.72 -3.25 9.70
C ASP A 86 -11.23 -2.78 11.09
N THR A 87 -11.52 -3.53 12.15
CA THR A 87 -11.14 -3.19 13.53
C THR A 87 -9.66 -3.31 13.83
N THR A 88 -8.82 -3.69 12.86
CA THR A 88 -7.36 -3.74 13.02
C THR A 88 -6.68 -2.43 12.61
N TRP A 89 -7.44 -1.42 12.20
CA TRP A 89 -6.96 -0.06 11.98
C TRP A 89 -6.76 0.68 13.31
N LYS A 90 -5.83 1.63 13.31
CA LYS A 90 -5.58 2.52 14.45
C LYS A 90 -6.21 3.86 14.20
N CYS A 91 -6.98 4.37 15.16
CA CYS A 91 -7.70 5.64 15.00
C CYS A 91 -7.61 6.51 16.25
N SER A 92 -7.54 7.83 16.05
CA SER A 92 -7.52 8.84 17.10
C SER A 92 -8.36 10.05 16.67
N ALA A 93 -9.02 10.69 17.63
CA ALA A 93 -9.66 12.00 17.43
C ALA A 93 -8.71 13.17 17.75
N THR A 94 -7.49 12.87 18.20
CA THR A 94 -6.46 13.86 18.52
C THR A 94 -5.44 13.91 17.40
N TYR A 95 -5.18 15.11 16.90
CA TYR A 95 -4.11 15.34 15.94
C TYR A 95 -2.74 15.18 16.59
N GLU A 96 -1.83 14.50 15.91
CA GLU A 96 -0.42 14.38 16.27
C GLU A 96 0.44 14.63 15.04
N ASP A 97 1.56 15.33 15.19
CA ASP A 97 2.42 15.66 14.06
C ASP A 97 2.97 14.40 13.38
N ASN A 98 2.95 14.40 12.04
CA ASN A 98 3.44 13.32 11.17
C ASN A 98 2.72 11.97 11.35
N TRP A 99 1.51 11.94 11.93
CA TRP A 99 0.73 10.71 12.13
C TRP A 99 0.56 9.87 10.84
N GLU A 100 0.55 10.51 9.68
CA GLU A 100 0.40 9.92 8.36
C GLU A 100 1.66 9.24 7.80
N THR A 101 2.82 9.44 8.44
CA THR A 101 4.12 8.97 7.96
C THR A 101 4.44 7.54 8.45
N PRO A 102 5.33 6.79 7.77
CA PRO A 102 5.74 5.45 8.21
C PRO A 102 6.40 5.41 9.59
N GLU A 103 7.11 6.46 9.99
CA GLU A 103 7.90 6.53 11.22
C GLU A 103 7.04 6.76 12.47
N PHE A 104 5.78 7.17 12.30
CA PHE A 104 4.88 7.40 13.42
C PHE A 104 4.49 6.11 14.14
N ASN A 105 4.58 6.12 15.48
CA ASN A 105 4.21 5.01 16.34
C ASN A 105 2.76 5.19 16.86
N ASP A 106 1.84 4.40 16.32
CA ASP A 106 0.42 4.39 16.70
C ASP A 106 0.08 3.37 17.80
N GLY A 107 1.07 2.88 18.54
CA GLY A 107 0.86 1.88 19.59
C GLY A 107 -0.07 2.35 20.71
N SER A 108 -0.14 3.66 20.96
CA SER A 108 -1.07 4.28 21.93
C SER A 108 -2.48 4.47 21.36
N TRP A 109 -2.66 4.46 20.03
CA TRP A 109 -3.96 4.68 19.43
C TRP A 109 -4.86 3.46 19.66
N PRO A 110 -6.13 3.68 20.04
CA PRO A 110 -7.08 2.59 20.11
C PRO A 110 -7.32 2.01 18.72
N ASN A 111 -7.76 0.76 18.71
CA ASN A 111 -8.27 0.15 17.49
C ASN A 111 -9.57 0.83 17.07
N ALA A 112 -9.81 0.89 15.77
CA ALA A 112 -11.07 1.35 15.24
C ALA A 112 -12.23 0.43 15.69
N ILE A 113 -13.42 1.01 15.80
CA ILE A 113 -14.65 0.25 16.02
C ILE A 113 -15.45 0.16 14.72
N LEU A 114 -16.41 -0.76 14.70
CA LEU A 114 -17.48 -0.78 13.70
C LEU A 114 -18.64 0.06 14.24
N PRO A 115 -18.96 1.23 13.63
CA PRO A 115 -20.12 2.00 14.03
C PRO A 115 -21.39 1.16 13.88
N THR A 116 -22.37 1.35 14.76
CA THR A 116 -23.65 0.64 14.68
C THR A 116 -24.65 1.30 13.72
N PHE A 117 -24.20 2.31 12.96
CA PHE A 117 -25.01 3.00 11.97
C PHE A 117 -25.00 2.26 10.63
N ASP A 118 -26.13 2.27 9.94
CA ASP A 118 -26.29 1.61 8.64
C ASP A 118 -26.29 2.65 7.51
N TRP A 119 -25.17 2.76 6.80
CA TRP A 119 -25.04 3.55 5.56
C TRP A 119 -25.67 2.86 4.34
N GLY A 120 -26.28 1.69 4.52
CA GLY A 120 -26.81 0.85 3.45
C GLY A 120 -25.72 0.34 2.51
N PRO A 121 -26.05 0.13 1.22
CA PRO A 121 -25.10 -0.44 0.25
C PRO A 121 -24.07 0.57 -0.26
N ASN A 122 -23.95 1.75 0.35
CA ASN A 122 -23.13 2.83 -0.18
C ASN A 122 -21.70 2.85 0.41
N PRO A 123 -20.73 3.37 -0.37
CA PRO A 123 -20.78 3.46 -1.82
C PRO A 123 -20.79 2.06 -2.44
N ALA A 124 -21.47 1.90 -3.58
CA ALA A 124 -21.64 0.59 -4.22
C ALA A 124 -20.32 -0.14 -4.52
N ALA A 125 -19.26 0.60 -4.86
CA ALA A 125 -17.91 0.07 -5.11
C ALA A 125 -17.30 -0.65 -3.89
N LEU A 126 -17.67 -0.25 -2.68
CA LEU A 126 -17.16 -0.79 -1.42
C LEU A 126 -18.15 -1.71 -0.70
N ASN A 127 -19.33 -1.93 -1.27
CA ASN A 127 -20.35 -2.78 -0.66
C ASN A 127 -19.87 -4.23 -0.54
N GLY A 128 -19.92 -4.81 0.66
CA GLY A 128 -19.43 -6.16 0.95
C GLY A 128 -17.91 -6.36 0.88
N ASN A 129 -17.14 -5.32 0.53
CA ASN A 129 -15.68 -5.40 0.34
C ASN A 129 -14.90 -4.86 1.55
N ALA A 130 -15.52 -3.99 2.35
CA ALA A 130 -14.91 -3.35 3.52
C ALA A 130 -15.99 -2.96 4.54
N ASP A 131 -15.57 -2.78 5.79
CA ASP A 131 -16.45 -2.33 6.86
C ASP A 131 -16.30 -0.82 7.08
N TRP A 132 -17.37 -0.15 7.50
CA TRP A 132 -17.26 1.22 8.00
C TRP A 132 -16.54 1.19 9.34
N ILE A 133 -15.57 2.07 9.52
CA ILE A 133 -14.79 2.20 10.75
C ILE A 133 -14.80 3.63 11.29
N TRP A 134 -14.67 3.77 12.60
CA TRP A 134 -14.48 5.06 13.27
C TRP A 134 -13.83 4.89 14.65
N THR A 135 -13.68 5.99 15.40
CA THR A 135 -13.49 5.96 16.85
C THR A 135 -14.81 5.66 17.58
N THR A 136 -14.77 5.54 18.91
CA THR A 136 -15.99 5.38 19.73
C THR A 136 -16.92 6.60 19.66
N GLY A 137 -16.41 7.78 19.28
CA GLY A 137 -17.18 9.01 19.16
C GLY A 137 -17.89 9.21 17.82
N PHE A 138 -18.33 8.12 17.17
CA PHE A 138 -18.91 8.17 15.83
C PHE A 138 -20.25 8.89 15.74
N GLN A 139 -20.93 9.19 16.86
CA GLN A 139 -22.21 9.88 16.89
C GLN A 139 -22.03 11.37 17.19
N GLY A 140 -21.12 12.02 16.47
CA GLY A 140 -20.84 13.46 16.56
C GLY A 140 -19.97 13.89 17.75
N GLN A 141 -19.36 12.96 18.50
CA GLN A 141 -18.40 13.33 19.56
C GLN A 141 -17.03 13.63 18.96
N ASP A 142 -16.60 12.79 18.02
CA ASP A 142 -15.31 12.93 17.33
C ASP A 142 -15.58 13.37 15.90
N THR A 143 -15.70 14.69 15.68
CA THR A 143 -16.01 15.27 14.35
C THR A 143 -14.80 15.29 13.41
N THR A 144 -13.60 15.02 13.90
CA THR A 144 -12.40 14.85 13.09
C THR A 144 -11.62 13.67 13.63
N VAL A 145 -11.34 12.71 12.77
CA VAL A 145 -10.64 11.47 13.11
C VAL A 145 -9.49 11.24 12.15
N PHE A 146 -8.39 10.76 12.72
CA PHE A 146 -7.19 10.35 12.04
C PHE A 146 -7.08 8.84 12.19
N CYS A 147 -7.12 8.10 11.08
CA CYS A 147 -7.02 6.65 11.06
C CYS A 147 -5.87 6.21 10.16
N ARG A 148 -5.07 5.24 10.60
CA ARG A 148 -3.94 4.72 9.82
C ARG A 148 -3.82 3.22 9.87
N LYS A 149 -3.12 2.69 8.85
CA LYS A 149 -2.84 1.27 8.70
C LYS A 149 -1.44 1.06 8.17
N VAL A 150 -0.63 0.31 8.92
CA VAL A 150 0.61 -0.27 8.40
C VAL A 150 0.24 -1.43 7.48
N ILE A 151 0.61 -1.31 6.20
CA ILE A 151 0.30 -2.27 5.13
C ILE A 151 1.54 -3.02 4.62
N LYS A 152 2.74 -2.56 5.01
CA LYS A 152 4.00 -3.26 4.81
C LYS A 152 4.88 -2.98 6.02
N SER A 153 5.32 -4.03 6.70
CA SER A 153 6.26 -3.87 7.81
C SER A 153 7.69 -3.77 7.30
N ASP A 154 8.58 -3.09 8.04
CA ASP A 154 10.03 -3.07 7.78
C ASP A 154 10.61 -4.48 7.60
N CYS A 155 10.02 -5.45 8.30
CA CYS A 155 10.41 -6.85 8.24
C CYS A 155 10.09 -7.48 6.87
N ASP A 156 9.06 -7.03 6.17
CA ASP A 156 8.72 -7.49 4.83
C ASP A 156 9.59 -6.84 3.75
N CYS A 157 10.05 -5.60 3.99
CA CYS A 157 11.11 -5.00 3.18
C CYS A 157 12.44 -5.78 3.32
N CYS A 158 12.85 -6.10 4.55
CA CYS A 158 14.03 -6.93 4.83
C CYS A 158 13.92 -8.33 4.21
N LYS A 159 12.76 -9.00 4.28
CA LYS A 159 12.53 -10.29 3.61
C LYS A 159 12.61 -10.17 2.08
N SER A 160 12.08 -9.10 1.50
CA SER A 160 12.12 -8.86 0.05
C SER A 160 13.55 -8.61 -0.45
N ILE A 161 14.34 -7.84 0.31
CA ILE A 161 15.76 -7.61 0.06
C ILE A 161 16.55 -8.93 0.19
N HIS A 162 16.31 -9.72 1.24
CA HIS A 162 16.98 -11.00 1.45
C HIS A 162 16.65 -12.00 0.34
N LYS A 163 15.38 -12.07 -0.11
CA LYS A 163 14.96 -12.91 -1.24
C LYS A 163 15.61 -12.48 -2.56
N LYS A 164 15.67 -11.17 -2.84
CA LYS A 164 16.34 -10.64 -4.05
C LYS A 164 17.84 -10.92 -4.04
N LEU A 165 18.52 -10.75 -2.90
CA LEU A 165 19.93 -11.12 -2.71
C LEU A 165 20.16 -12.62 -2.93
N ASN A 166 19.35 -13.48 -2.32
CA ASN A 166 19.47 -14.94 -2.47
C ASN A 166 19.22 -15.38 -3.92
N HIS A 167 18.29 -14.74 -4.63
CA HIS A 167 18.05 -15.02 -6.05
C HIS A 167 19.25 -14.59 -6.93
N LEU A 168 19.84 -13.43 -6.68
CA LEU A 168 21.03 -12.96 -7.41
C LEU A 168 22.25 -13.87 -7.16
N ILE A 169 22.44 -14.33 -5.93
CA ILE A 169 23.49 -15.29 -5.58
C ILE A 169 23.27 -16.62 -6.32
N ALA A 170 22.03 -17.12 -6.36
CA ALA A 170 21.67 -18.36 -7.06
C ALA A 170 21.84 -18.29 -8.58
N LEU A 171 21.70 -17.10 -9.18
CA LEU A 171 21.98 -16.90 -10.61
C LEU A 171 23.49 -16.93 -10.91
N ASN A 172 24.30 -16.37 -10.01
CA ASN A 172 25.75 -16.28 -10.18
C ASN A 172 26.50 -17.58 -9.81
N SER A 173 25.87 -18.49 -9.06
CA SER A 173 26.44 -19.79 -8.70
C SER A 173 26.18 -20.90 -9.73
N ARG A 174 25.42 -20.64 -10.80
CA ARG A 174 25.17 -21.64 -11.86
C ARG A 174 26.47 -21.95 -12.62
N PRO A 175 26.94 -23.21 -12.68
CA PRO A 175 28.14 -23.56 -13.41
C PRO A 175 27.92 -23.32 -14.91
N LYS A 176 28.83 -22.56 -15.53
CA LYS A 176 28.87 -22.40 -16.99
C LYS A 176 28.94 -23.80 -17.62
N LYS A 177 27.93 -24.17 -18.42
CA LYS A 177 27.94 -25.42 -19.21
C LYS A 177 29.24 -25.45 -20.03
N ARG A 178 30.19 -26.30 -19.63
CA ARG A 178 31.37 -26.63 -20.42
C ARG A 178 30.89 -27.30 -21.70
N THR A 179 30.98 -26.59 -22.82
CA THR A 179 30.80 -27.15 -24.15
C THR A 179 31.98 -28.09 -24.44
N GLY A 180 31.85 -29.35 -24.04
CA GLY A 180 32.82 -30.38 -24.37
C GLY A 180 32.80 -30.65 -25.88
N LYS A 181 33.79 -30.14 -26.61
CA LYS A 181 34.11 -30.60 -27.97
C LYS A 181 34.56 -32.06 -27.87
N ARG A 182 33.72 -32.97 -28.32
CA ARG A 182 34.03 -34.40 -28.47
C ARG A 182 35.03 -34.57 -29.61
N SER A 183 36.29 -34.89 -29.29
CA SER A 183 37.30 -35.24 -30.29
C SER A 183 36.96 -36.58 -30.93
N LYS A 184 36.91 -36.63 -32.27
CA LYS A 184 36.73 -37.87 -33.05
C LYS A 184 37.98 -38.74 -32.93
N PRO A 185 37.87 -40.07 -32.82
CA PRO A 185 39.02 -40.96 -32.90
C PRO A 185 39.56 -40.99 -34.33
N GLY A 186 40.89 -40.85 -34.46
CA GLY A 186 41.62 -40.97 -35.71
C GLY A 186 41.58 -42.40 -36.25
N LYS A 187 41.47 -42.51 -37.57
CA LYS A 187 41.64 -43.76 -38.31
C LYS A 187 43.14 -44.07 -38.42
N THR A 188 43.53 -45.29 -38.10
CA THR A 188 44.80 -45.88 -38.51
C THR A 188 44.54 -46.94 -39.57
N TRP A 189 45.39 -46.92 -40.59
CA TRP A 189 45.34 -47.69 -41.84
C TRP A 189 45.61 -49.18 -41.64
#